data_AF-A0AAW6Q3M2-F1
#
_entry.id   AF-A0AAW6Q3M2-F1
#
_cell.length_a   1.000
_cell.length_b   1.000
_cell.length_c   1.000
_cell.angle_alpha   90.00
_cell.angle_beta   90.00
_cell.angle_gamma   90.00
#
_symmetry.space_group_name_H-M   'P 1'
#
loop_
_entity.id
_entity.type
_entity.pdbx_description
1 polymer ?
#
loop_
_entity_poly.entity_id
_entity_poly.type
_entity_poly.pdbx_seq_one_letter_code
_entity_poly.pdbx_strand_id
1 'polypeptide(L)'
;MRICEPFGPEQRQGLWLYHVIEPDRWAAMCARVSGVKSDGIYAGHDNPFYGHRTLLKPEHLDWQEYALLLLNSMPEKTAEHYRNKIAIYLHWYQKKSITVPQTQQGDIGAKDIPSWRRICKVLLNNDYW
;
A
#
# COMPACT_ATOMS: atom_id res chain seq x y z
N MET A 1 -13.85 5.02 15.08
CA MET A 1 -14.11 3.56 14.99
C MET A 1 -13.31 3.03 13.81
N ARG A 2 -12.35 2.11 14.03
CA ARG A 2 -11.56 1.50 12.94
C ARG A 2 -12.33 0.29 12.43
N ILE A 3 -12.85 0.36 11.21
CA ILE A 3 -13.37 -0.84 10.53
C ILE A 3 -12.16 -1.53 9.93
N CYS A 4 -11.83 -2.72 10.44
CA CYS A 4 -10.76 -3.53 9.86
C CYS A 4 -11.22 -4.08 8.52
N GLU A 5 -10.29 -4.16 7.57
CA GLU A 5 -10.49 -4.97 6.37
C GLU A 5 -10.73 -6.44 6.76
N PRO A 6 -11.56 -7.18 6.00
CA PRO A 6 -11.95 -8.54 6.34
C PRO A 6 -10.76 -9.52 6.43
N PHE A 7 -9.68 -9.22 5.71
CA PHE A 7 -8.40 -9.93 5.82
C PHE A 7 -7.28 -8.92 5.99
N GLY A 8 -6.73 -8.85 7.21
CA GLY A 8 -5.52 -8.08 7.51
C GLY A 8 -4.26 -8.71 6.90
N PRO A 9 -3.12 -8.00 6.96
CA PRO A 9 -1.86 -8.44 6.35
C PRO A 9 -1.43 -9.86 6.74
N GLU A 10 -1.62 -10.23 8.01
CA GLU A 10 -1.29 -11.55 8.54
C GLU A 10 -2.24 -12.63 8.03
N GLN A 11 -3.54 -12.33 7.95
CA GLN A 11 -4.56 -13.27 7.49
C GLN A 11 -4.42 -13.54 5.98
N ARG A 12 -4.02 -12.53 5.21
CA ARG A 12 -3.83 -12.66 3.77
C ARG A 12 -2.71 -13.62 3.38
N GLN A 13 -1.65 -13.72 4.18
CA GLN A 13 -0.51 -14.61 3.88
C GLN A 13 -0.90 -16.09 3.76
N GLY A 14 -1.92 -16.51 4.53
CA GLY A 14 -2.41 -17.89 4.52
C GLY A 14 -3.58 -18.15 3.57
N LEU A 15 -4.15 -17.12 2.91
CA LEU A 15 -5.40 -17.27 2.15
C LEU A 15 -5.29 -18.28 1.01
N TRP A 16 -4.13 -18.36 0.36
CA TRP A 16 -3.89 -19.30 -0.74
C TRP A 16 -4.04 -20.76 -0.32
N LEU A 17 -3.82 -21.08 0.96
CA LEU A 17 -3.90 -22.45 1.46
C LEU A 17 -5.33 -22.97 1.33
N TYR A 18 -6.35 -22.14 1.56
CA TYR A 18 -7.76 -22.53 1.42
C TYR A 18 -8.10 -23.04 0.02
N HIS A 19 -7.44 -22.50 -1.01
CA HIS A 19 -7.60 -23.01 -2.38
C HIS A 19 -7.14 -24.47 -2.51
N VAL A 20 -6.15 -24.90 -1.72
CA VAL A 20 -5.57 -26.24 -1.74
C VAL A 20 -6.31 -27.19 -0.81
N ILE A 21 -6.59 -26.77 0.43
CA ILE A 21 -7.11 -27.66 1.48
C ILE A 21 -8.64 -27.65 1.60
N GLU A 22 -9.30 -26.56 1.20
CA GLU A 22 -10.74 -26.34 1.43
C GLU A 22 -11.41 -25.55 0.28
N PRO A 23 -11.51 -26.13 -0.93
CA PRO A 23 -11.94 -25.42 -2.13
C PRO A 23 -13.37 -24.86 -2.06
N ASP A 24 -14.28 -25.55 -1.37
CA ASP A 24 -15.66 -25.07 -1.18
C ASP A 24 -15.71 -23.80 -0.32
N ARG A 25 -14.89 -23.73 0.74
CA ARG A 25 -14.78 -22.54 1.59
C ARG A 25 -14.11 -21.41 0.83
N TRP A 26 -13.09 -21.71 0.03
CA TRP A 26 -12.45 -20.73 -0.86
C TRP A 26 -13.45 -20.10 -1.84
N ALA A 27 -14.28 -20.91 -2.51
CA ALA A 27 -15.32 -20.41 -3.43
C ALA A 27 -16.32 -19.49 -2.71
N ALA A 28 -16.77 -19.87 -1.51
CA ALA A 28 -17.66 -19.05 -0.69
C ALA A 28 -17.01 -17.72 -0.29
N MET A 29 -15.72 -17.71 0.06
CA MET A 29 -15.00 -16.47 0.40
C MET A 29 -14.85 -15.56 -0.82
N CYS A 30 -14.46 -16.10 -1.97
CA CYS A 30 -14.36 -15.33 -3.22
C CYS A 30 -15.68 -14.68 -3.64
N ALA A 31 -16.81 -15.35 -3.40
CA ALA A 31 -18.13 -14.82 -3.72
C ALA A 31 -18.61 -13.73 -2.76
N ARG A 32 -18.10 -13.70 -1.52
CA ARG A 32 -18.60 -12.81 -0.46
C ARG A 32 -17.71 -11.61 -0.19
N VAL A 33 -16.40 -11.75 -0.39
CA VAL A 33 -15.44 -10.71 -0.01
C VAL A 33 -14.61 -10.30 -1.22
N SER A 34 -14.81 -9.05 -1.64
CA SER A 34 -14.03 -8.43 -2.71
C SER A 34 -12.54 -8.42 -2.36
N GLY A 35 -11.71 -8.80 -3.32
CA GLY A 35 -10.25 -8.83 -3.15
C GLY A 35 -9.67 -10.16 -2.66
N VAL A 36 -10.48 -11.09 -2.13
CA VAL A 36 -9.97 -12.40 -1.64
C VAL A 36 -9.18 -13.15 -2.70
N LYS A 37 -9.70 -13.19 -3.94
CA LYS A 37 -9.00 -13.86 -5.05
C LYS A 37 -7.63 -13.22 -5.31
N SER A 38 -7.56 -11.89 -5.31
CA SER A 38 -6.30 -11.17 -5.49
C SER A 38 -5.35 -11.44 -4.33
N ASP A 39 -5.84 -11.39 -3.09
CA ASP A 39 -5.06 -11.66 -1.88
C ASP A 39 -4.49 -13.09 -1.89
N GLY A 40 -5.28 -14.09 -2.30
CA GLY A 40 -4.80 -15.48 -2.42
C GLY A 40 -3.73 -15.68 -3.49
N ILE A 41 -3.63 -14.81 -4.49
CA ILE A 41 -2.58 -14.87 -5.52
C ILE A 41 -1.36 -14.05 -5.10
N TYR A 42 -1.58 -12.85 -4.56
CA TYR A 42 -0.54 -11.83 -4.42
C TYR A 42 -0.03 -11.67 -2.98
N ALA A 43 -0.76 -12.10 -1.94
CA ALA A 43 -0.35 -11.85 -0.56
C ALA A 43 0.44 -12.98 0.11
N GLY A 44 0.38 -14.20 -0.42
CA GLY A 44 1.03 -15.38 0.17
C GLY A 44 2.53 -15.51 -0.08
N HIS A 45 3.03 -14.90 -1.16
CA HIS A 45 4.46 -14.83 -1.46
C HIS A 45 4.97 -13.44 -1.07
N ASP A 46 6.30 -13.27 -0.89
CA ASP A 46 6.97 -11.97 -0.66
C ASP A 46 6.84 -11.03 -1.89
N ASN A 47 5.61 -10.79 -2.30
CA ASN A 47 5.23 -10.07 -3.50
C ASN A 47 5.21 -8.57 -3.18
N PRO A 48 5.84 -7.75 -4.03
CA PRO A 48 5.83 -6.30 -3.90
C PRO A 48 4.44 -5.66 -4.03
N PHE A 49 3.42 -6.40 -4.50
CA PHE A 49 2.08 -5.91 -4.80
C PHE A 49 1.46 -5.05 -3.67
N TYR A 50 1.55 -5.53 -2.42
CA TYR A 50 1.01 -4.82 -1.25
C TYR A 50 2.03 -3.96 -0.51
N GLY A 51 3.26 -3.77 -1.02
CA GLY A 51 4.27 -2.94 -0.35
C GLY A 51 4.71 -3.40 1.05
N HIS A 52 4.36 -4.63 1.45
CA HIS A 52 4.51 -5.14 2.83
C HIS A 52 5.98 -5.37 3.24
N ARG A 53 6.89 -5.62 2.27
CA ARG A 53 8.32 -5.90 2.53
C ARG A 53 9.26 -5.25 1.51
N THR A 54 8.89 -5.33 0.24
CA THR A 54 9.67 -4.80 -0.88
C THR A 54 8.79 -3.87 -1.71
N LEU A 55 9.35 -2.75 -2.14
CA LEU A 55 8.71 -1.81 -3.06
C LEU A 55 9.44 -1.89 -4.38
N LEU A 56 8.72 -2.21 -5.44
CA LEU A 56 9.22 -2.12 -6.80
C LEU A 56 8.63 -0.90 -7.49
N LYS A 57 9.46 -0.28 -8.31
CA LYS A 57 9.15 0.91 -9.09
C LYS A 57 9.76 0.73 -10.48
N PRO A 58 9.10 1.16 -11.56
CA PRO A 58 9.71 1.19 -12.89
C PRO A 58 11.05 1.94 -12.85
N GLU A 59 12.09 1.38 -13.50
CA GLU A 59 13.46 1.92 -13.42
C GLU A 59 13.58 3.36 -13.91
N HIS A 60 12.77 3.72 -14.91
CA HIS A 60 12.80 5.04 -15.57
C HIS A 60 12.10 6.16 -14.80
N LEU A 61 11.40 5.85 -13.71
CA LEU A 61 10.73 6.86 -12.88
C LEU A 61 11.60 7.26 -11.69
N ASP A 62 11.28 8.36 -11.01
CA ASP A 62 11.66 8.60 -9.63
C ASP A 62 10.53 8.21 -8.65
N TRP A 63 10.75 8.29 -7.34
CA TRP A 63 9.71 7.92 -6.36
C TRP A 63 8.56 8.93 -6.31
N GLN A 64 8.80 10.18 -6.65
CA GLN A 64 7.77 11.21 -6.70
C GLN A 64 6.82 11.01 -7.90
N GLU A 65 7.38 10.81 -9.09
CA GLU A 65 6.69 10.43 -10.32
C GLU A 65 5.92 9.13 -10.14
N TYR A 66 6.50 8.15 -9.45
CA TYR A 66 5.78 6.93 -9.11
C TYR A 66 4.59 7.17 -8.16
N ALA A 67 4.76 8.02 -7.14
CA ALA A 67 3.64 8.40 -6.27
C ALA A 67 2.51 9.08 -7.06
N LEU A 68 2.86 9.96 -8.00
CA LEU A 68 1.89 10.62 -8.89
C LEU A 68 1.22 9.62 -9.83
N LEU A 69 1.95 8.66 -10.38
CA LEU A 69 1.40 7.58 -11.19
C LEU A 69 0.38 6.76 -10.40
N LEU A 70 0.72 6.37 -9.16
CA LEU A 70 -0.19 5.66 -8.26
C LEU A 70 -1.46 6.46 -8.01
N LEU A 71 -1.34 7.75 -7.66
CA LEU A 71 -2.49 8.63 -7.44
C LEU A 71 -3.38 8.76 -8.68
N ASN A 72 -2.79 8.87 -9.87
CA ASN A 72 -3.54 9.00 -11.12
C ASN A 72 -4.21 7.68 -11.55
N SER A 73 -3.74 6.54 -11.04
CA SER A 73 -4.36 5.22 -11.27
C SER A 73 -5.53 4.93 -10.34
N MET A 74 -5.73 5.72 -9.29
CA MET A 74 -6.80 5.54 -8.30
C MET A 74 -8.09 6.25 -8.73
N PRO A 75 -9.27 5.84 -8.21
CA PRO A 75 -10.49 6.62 -8.35
C PRO A 75 -10.34 8.03 -7.78
N GLU A 76 -10.96 9.03 -8.42
CA GLU A 76 -10.74 10.46 -8.12
C GLU A 76 -10.89 10.79 -6.63
N LYS A 77 -11.98 10.32 -6.00
CA LYS A 77 -12.25 10.58 -4.58
C LYS A 77 -11.13 10.06 -3.66
N THR A 78 -10.57 8.89 -3.97
CA THR A 78 -9.46 8.29 -3.22
C THR A 78 -8.17 9.06 -3.49
N ALA A 79 -7.92 9.40 -4.74
CA ALA A 79 -6.74 10.16 -5.14
C ALA A 79 -6.71 11.55 -4.48
N GLU A 80 -7.83 12.29 -4.49
CA GLU A 80 -7.97 13.59 -3.83
C GLU A 80 -7.72 13.51 -2.32
N HIS A 81 -8.26 12.49 -1.65
CA HIS A 81 -8.02 12.26 -0.22
C HIS A 81 -6.52 12.11 0.07
N TYR A 82 -5.83 11.27 -0.70
CA TYR A 82 -4.39 11.10 -0.55
C TYR A 82 -3.60 12.36 -0.91
N ARG A 83 -3.95 13.06 -1.98
CA ARG A 83 -3.31 14.32 -2.38
C ARG A 83 -3.39 15.35 -1.26
N ASN A 84 -4.54 15.49 -0.61
CA ASN A 84 -4.72 16.41 0.52
C ASN A 84 -3.82 16.04 1.71
N LYS A 85 -3.74 14.75 2.05
CA LYS A 85 -2.89 14.25 3.15
C LYS A 85 -1.41 14.44 2.84
N ILE A 86 -0.98 14.12 1.62
CA ILE A 86 0.40 14.31 1.16
C ILE A 86 0.75 15.81 1.17
N ALA A 87 -0.15 16.69 0.71
CA ALA A 87 0.08 18.13 0.74
C ALA A 87 0.30 18.66 2.17
N ILE A 88 -0.50 18.20 3.14
CA ILE A 88 -0.32 18.54 4.56
C ILE A 88 1.03 18.03 5.07
N TYR A 89 1.39 16.78 4.72
CA TYR A 89 2.67 16.17 5.11
C TYR A 89 3.86 16.96 4.57
N LEU A 90 3.86 17.29 3.28
CA LEU A 90 4.92 18.06 2.63
C LEU A 90 5.03 19.47 3.24
N HIS A 91 3.91 20.15 3.46
CA HIS A 91 3.87 21.47 4.08
C HIS A 91 4.45 21.47 5.49
N TRP A 92 4.20 20.43 6.27
CA TRP A 92 4.75 20.29 7.62
C TRP A 92 6.28 20.21 7.61
N TYR A 93 6.87 19.44 6.70
CA TYR A 93 8.32 19.36 6.55
C TYR A 93 8.93 20.63 5.94
N GLN A 94 8.23 21.27 5.01
CA GLN A 94 8.64 22.55 4.44
C GLN A 94 8.76 23.64 5.52
N LYS A 95 7.81 23.73 6.46
CA LYS A 95 7.89 24.64 7.62
C LYS A 95 9.11 24.41 8.50
N LYS A 96 9.66 23.20 8.50
CA LYS A 96 10.89 22.82 9.21
C LYS A 96 12.15 23.01 8.38
N SER A 97 12.04 23.62 7.18
CA SER A 97 13.11 23.74 6.21
C SER A 97 13.69 22.39 5.75
N ILE A 98 12.87 21.32 5.80
CA ILE A 98 13.24 19.98 5.34
C ILE A 98 12.55 19.74 4.01
N THR A 99 13.33 19.51 2.95
CA THR A 99 12.81 19.03 1.67
C THR A 99 12.72 17.51 1.71
N VAL A 100 11.57 16.93 1.39
CA VAL A 100 11.37 15.48 1.41
C VAL A 100 12.19 14.82 0.30
N PRO A 101 13.18 13.97 0.60
CA PRO A 101 14.03 13.33 -0.39
C PRO A 101 13.35 12.11 -1.04
N GLN A 102 13.95 11.60 -2.11
CA GLN A 102 13.48 10.41 -2.82
C GLN A 102 13.51 9.16 -1.94
N THR A 103 14.62 8.94 -1.21
CA THR A 103 14.84 7.80 -0.30
C THR A 103 15.65 8.22 0.93
N GLN A 104 15.49 7.52 2.05
CA GLN A 104 16.37 7.64 3.23
C GLN A 104 16.65 6.27 3.87
N GLN A 105 17.72 6.19 4.66
CA GLN A 105 18.02 4.97 5.41
C GLN A 105 16.91 4.69 6.43
N GLY A 106 16.26 3.52 6.32
CA GLY A 106 15.20 3.10 7.24
C GLY A 106 13.83 3.74 6.97
N ASP A 107 13.64 4.43 5.85
CA ASP A 107 12.39 5.11 5.48
C ASP A 107 11.14 4.22 5.40
N ILE A 108 11.34 2.96 5.02
CA ILE A 108 10.30 1.91 5.00
C ILE A 108 10.07 1.24 6.36
N GLY A 109 10.79 1.65 7.41
CA GLY A 109 10.66 1.10 8.75
C GLY A 109 9.44 1.63 9.53
N ALA A 110 9.37 1.24 10.82
CA ALA A 110 8.31 1.67 11.72
C ALA A 110 8.41 3.16 12.12
N LYS A 111 9.63 3.72 12.11
CA LYS A 111 9.85 5.14 12.40
C LYS A 111 9.35 6.00 11.25
N ASP A 112 8.76 7.15 11.57
CA ASP A 112 8.39 8.12 10.55
C ASP A 112 9.64 8.89 10.09
N ILE A 113 10.12 8.55 8.91
CA ILE A 113 11.28 9.17 8.24
C ILE A 113 10.79 9.63 6.87
N PRO A 114 10.84 10.94 6.57
CA PRO A 114 10.19 11.49 5.38
C PRO A 114 10.87 11.04 4.09
N SER A 115 10.15 10.42 3.18
CA SER A 115 10.65 10.18 1.83
C SER A 115 9.51 9.94 0.85
N TRP A 116 9.75 10.18 -0.43
CA TRP A 116 8.80 9.80 -1.48
C TRP A 116 8.60 8.29 -1.56
N ARG A 117 9.65 7.49 -1.28
CA ARG A 117 9.53 6.03 -1.14
C ARG A 117 8.54 5.62 -0.04
N ARG A 118 8.56 6.31 1.11
CA ARG A 118 7.60 6.06 2.20
C ARG A 118 6.19 6.45 1.79
N ILE A 119 6.01 7.57 1.10
CA ILE A 119 4.70 7.97 0.54
C ILE A 119 4.16 6.86 -0.39
N CYS A 120 4.99 6.34 -1.29
CA CYS A 120 4.60 5.22 -2.15
C CYS A 120 4.21 3.97 -1.35
N LYS A 121 4.93 3.67 -0.26
CA LYS A 121 4.57 2.56 0.64
C LYS A 121 3.18 2.73 1.25
N VAL A 122 2.87 3.92 1.74
CA VAL A 122 1.57 4.26 2.34
C VAL A 122 0.45 4.12 1.30
N LEU A 123 0.69 4.61 0.08
CA LEU A 123 -0.26 4.48 -1.04
C LEU A 123 -0.51 3.00 -1.41
N LEU A 124 0.54 2.18 -1.51
CA LEU A 124 0.41 0.75 -1.84
C LEU A 124 -0.21 -0.08 -0.73
N ASN A 125 0.04 0.29 0.53
CA ASN A 125 -0.60 -0.33 1.69
C ASN A 125 -2.08 0.05 1.83
N ASN A 126 -2.58 0.98 1.00
CA ASN A 126 -3.92 1.56 1.13
C ASN A 126 -4.21 2.06 2.55
N ASP A 127 -3.20 2.72 3.14
CA ASP A 127 -3.27 3.28 4.48
C ASP A 127 -4.11 4.58 4.40
N TYR A 128 -5.42 4.43 4.53
CA TYR A 128 -6.44 5.42 4.12
C TYR A 128 -6.78 6.47 5.21
N TRP A 129 -6.08 6.49 6.35
CA TRP A 129 -6.45 7.31 7.53
C TRP A 129 -5.66 8.63 7.64
#